data_AF-A0A191WGK2-F1
#
_entry.id   AF-A0A191WGK2-F1
#
_cell.length_a   1.000
_cell.length_b   1.000
_cell.length_c   1.000
_cell.angle_alpha   90.00
_cell.angle_beta   90.00
_cell.angle_gamma   90.00
#
_symmetry.space_group_name_H-M   'P 1'
#
loop_
_entity.id
_entity.type
_entity.pdbx_description
1 polymer ?
#
loop_
_entity_poly.entity_id
_entity_poly.type
_entity_poly.pdbx_seq_one_letter_code
_entity_poly.pdbx_strand_id
1 'polypeptide(L)' 'MTTYEPAELARELGYIDEDRPGKVVRDYLRAKYADHAKNQRWVLDEAQAADVRANIPRKR' A
#
# COMPACT_ATOMS: atom_id res chain seq x y z
N MET A 1 7.74 -14.63 -8.43
CA MET A 1 7.47 -13.75 -7.28
C MET A 1 6.55 -12.65 -7.76
N THR A 2 5.32 -12.60 -7.25
CA THR A 2 4.38 -11.52 -7.57
C THR A 2 4.72 -10.33 -6.69
N THR A 3 4.89 -9.16 -7.30
CA THR A 3 5.06 -7.91 -6.57
C THR A 3 3.88 -7.00 -6.81
N TYR A 4 3.51 -6.24 -5.79
CA TYR A 4 2.37 -5.33 -5.82
C TYR A 4 2.82 -3.89 -5.62
N GLU A 5 2.18 -2.99 -6.33
CA GLU A 5 2.33 -1.56 -6.11
C GLU A 5 1.29 -1.04 -5.12
N PRO A 6 1.61 -0.04 -4.29
CA PRO A 6 0.63 0.56 -3.38
C PRO A 6 -0.65 1.05 -4.06
N ALA A 7 -0.54 1.50 -5.32
CA ALA A 7 -1.70 1.96 -6.09
C ALA A 7 -2.64 0.81 -6.46
N GLU A 8 -2.12 -0.38 -6.75
CA GLU A 8 -2.92 -1.57 -7.06
C GLU A 8 -3.68 -2.03 -5.82
N LEU A 9 -2.99 -2.09 -4.67
CA LEU A 9 -3.63 -2.46 -3.40
C LEU A 9 -4.66 -1.43 -2.95
N ALA A 10 -4.40 -0.12 -3.13
CA ALA A 10 -5.38 0.90 -2.83
C ALA A 10 -6.64 0.76 -3.69
N ARG A 11 -6.49 0.47 -4.99
CA ARG A 11 -7.62 0.19 -5.88
C ARG A 11 -8.37 -1.07 -5.45
N GLU A 12 -7.68 -2.15 -5.09
CA GLU A 12 -8.30 -3.38 -4.57
C GLU A 12 -9.14 -3.10 -3.30
N LEU A 13 -8.67 -2.17 -2.47
CA LEU A 13 -9.35 -1.75 -1.25
C LEU A 13 -10.44 -0.68 -1.46
N GLY A 14 -10.68 -0.25 -2.70
CA GLY A 14 -11.71 0.76 -3.03
C GLY A 14 -11.25 2.21 -2.92
N TYR A 15 -9.97 2.48 -2.66
CA TYR A 15 -9.39 3.82 -2.64
C TYR A 15 -9.00 4.27 -4.05
N ILE A 16 -10.00 4.51 -4.91
CA ILE A 16 -9.80 4.94 -6.29
C ILE A 16 -9.77 6.46 -6.47
N ASP A 17 -10.40 7.23 -5.56
CA ASP A 17 -10.52 8.70 -5.64
C ASP A 17 -9.39 9.44 -4.91
N GLU A 18 -8.25 8.79 -4.68
CA GLU A 18 -7.14 9.46 -4.03
C GLU A 18 -6.47 10.45 -4.98
N ASP A 19 -6.22 11.68 -4.50
CA ASP A 19 -5.39 12.68 -5.20
C ASP A 19 -4.02 12.12 -5.62
N ARG A 20 -3.51 11.15 -4.85
CA ARG A 20 -2.31 10.37 -5.18
C ARG A 20 -2.60 8.87 -5.05
N PRO A 21 -2.71 8.10 -6.15
CA PRO A 21 -3.07 6.68 -6.11
C PRO A 21 -2.14 5.84 -5.22
N GLY A 22 -2.68 5.15 -4.22
CA GLY A 22 -1.90 4.40 -3.24
C GLY A 22 -1.48 5.22 -2.03
N LYS A 23 -2.11 6.37 -1.75
CA LYS A 23 -1.73 7.25 -0.62
C LYS A 23 -1.97 6.55 0.71
N VAL A 24 -3.16 6.02 0.94
CA VAL A 24 -3.52 5.31 2.17
C VAL A 24 -2.58 4.13 2.41
N VAL A 25 -2.28 3.35 1.37
CA VAL A 25 -1.33 2.23 1.46
C VAL A 25 0.08 2.73 1.78
N ARG A 26 0.57 3.78 1.11
CA ARG A 26 1.90 4.36 1.40
C ARG A 26 1.99 4.95 2.79
N ASP A 27 0.93 5.57 3.30
CA ASP A 27 0.90 6.15 4.65
C ASP A 27 0.96 5.03 5.71
N TYR A 28 0.22 3.94 5.51
CA TYR A 28 0.31 2.74 6.35
C TYR A 28 1.72 2.12 6.33
N LEU A 29 2.28 1.91 5.14
CA LEU A 29 3.60 1.33 4.98
C LEU A 29 4.70 2.19 5.61
N ARG A 30 4.61 3.52 5.51
CA ARG A 30 5.56 4.44 6.16
C ARG A 30 5.46 4.39 7.69
N ALA A 31 4.26 4.25 8.23
CA ALA A 31 4.07 4.12 9.67
C ALA A 31 4.63 2.79 10.19
N LYS A 32 4.50 1.70 9.42
CA LYS A 32 4.92 0.36 9.82
C LYS A 32 6.39 0.05 9.55
N TYR A 33 6.91 0.48 8.39
CA TYR A 33 8.27 0.23 7.93
C TYR A 33 9.03 1.56 7.87
N ALA A 34 9.34 2.11 9.05
CA ALA A 34 10.00 3.40 9.20
C ALA A 34 11.42 3.43 8.61
N ASP A 35 12.07 2.27 8.47
CA ASP A 35 13.42 2.13 7.90
C ASP A 35 13.44 2.18 6.36
N HIS A 36 12.28 2.27 5.71
CA HIS A 36 12.22 2.38 4.24
C HIS A 36 12.80 3.71 3.77
N ALA A 37 13.74 3.64 2.82
CA ALA A 37 14.49 4.82 2.39
C ALA A 37 13.56 5.88 1.78
N LYS A 38 13.81 7.14 2.16
CA LYS A 38 13.09 8.29 1.61
C LYS A 38 13.30 8.35 0.09
N ASN A 39 12.20 8.35 -0.67
CA ASN A 39 12.13 8.33 -2.14
C ASN A 39 12.34 6.95 -2.82
N GLN A 40 12.55 5.87 -2.07
CA GLN A 40 12.58 4.54 -2.67
C GLN A 40 11.16 4.12 -3.07
N ARG A 41 11.03 3.55 -4.28
CA ARG A 41 9.77 3.00 -4.77
C ARG A 41 9.31 1.86 -3.87
N TRP A 42 8.04 1.86 -3.50
CA TRP A 42 7.41 0.72 -2.82
C TRP A 42 7.12 -0.37 -3.84
N VAL A 43 7.75 -1.52 -3.65
CA VAL A 43 7.48 -2.75 -4.38
C VAL A 43 7.24 -3.80 -3.31
N LEU A 44 5.98 -4.20 -3.15
CA LEU A 44 5.57 -5.07 -2.05
C LEU A 44 5.60 -6.52 -2.48
N ASP A 45 6.06 -7.40 -1.62
CA ASP A 45 5.85 -8.84 -1.79
C ASP A 45 4.44 -9.26 -1.35
N GLU A 46 4.10 -10.54 -1.54
CA GLU A 46 2.79 -11.08 -1.15
C GLU A 46 2.52 -10.94 0.35
N ALA A 47 3.54 -11.07 1.21
CA ALA A 47 3.36 -10.98 2.65
C ALA A 47 3.01 -9.54 3.08
N GLN A 48 3.71 -8.55 2.51
CA GLN A 48 3.41 -7.13 2.70
C GLN A 48 2.06 -6.76 2.10
N ALA A 49 1.68 -7.32 0.95
CA ALA A 49 0.36 -7.10 0.36
C ALA A 49 -0.76 -7.68 1.22
N ALA A 50 -0.60 -8.90 1.73
CA ALA A 50 -1.56 -9.52 2.66
C ALA A 50 -1.71 -8.70 3.95
N ASP A 51 -0.60 -8.17 4.48
CA ASP A 51 -0.61 -7.31 5.64
C ASP A 51 -1.37 -6.00 5.40
N VAL A 52 -1.15 -5.36 4.25
CA VAL A 52 -1.91 -4.17 3.82
C VAL A 52 -3.41 -4.49 3.74
N ARG A 53 -3.79 -5.62 3.13
CA ARG A 53 -5.19 -6.05 3.01
C ARG A 53 -5.86 -6.31 4.35
N ALA A 54 -5.11 -6.77 5.36
CA ALA A 54 -5.62 -7.07 6.69
C ALA A 54 -5.78 -5.83 7.58
N ASN A 55 -4.90 -4.83 7.41
CA ASN A 55 -4.83 -3.69 8.31
C ASN A 55 -5.49 -2.42 7.77
N ILE A 56 -5.64 -2.29 6.44
CA ILE A 56 -6.29 -1.13 5.84
C ILE A 56 -7.78 -1.46 5.60
N PRO A 57 -8.72 -0.66 6.15
CA PRO A 57 -10.14 -0.90 5.94
C PRO A 57 -10.50 -0.73 4.46
N ARG A 58 -11.41 -1.59 3.97
CA ARG A 58 -11.94 -1.45 2.60
C ARG A 58 -12.94 -0.30 2.53
N LYS A 59 -12.76 0.60 1.57
CA LYS A 59 -13.74 1.62 1.21
C LYS A 59 -14.81 0.94 0.35
N ARG A 60 -16.02 0.80 0.90
CA ARG A 60 -17.19 0.27 0.19
C ARG A 60 -17.72 1.25 -0.84
#